data_AF-A0A969KJX9-F1
#
_entry.id   AF-A0A969KJX9-F1
#
_cell.length_a   1.000
_cell.length_b   1.000
_cell.length_c   1.000
_cell.angle_alpha   90.00
_cell.angle_beta   90.00
_cell.angle_gamma   90.00
#
_symmetry.space_group_name_H-M   'P 1'
#
loop_
_entity.id
_entity.type
_entity.pdbx_description
1 polymer ?
#
loop_
_entity_poly.entity_id
_entity_poly.type
_entity_poly.pdbx_seq_one_letter_code
_entity_poly.pdbx_strand_id
1 'polypeptide(L)'
;MGPGNVEPTGETDLEASGQGTDDNRANMTVDFGFYRVNIGNLTFTDVNADGDYDAGTDSPLFNALVQLFAEDNTTEIITGADGIPGTADDNFGPDGISGNGDDSTGGVLTNASGNYQFNGLPEGNYIVKVTPPSGVISSTIDTAGTNDPDSNVDNDDNGIGTSTGQVSSGILTMDAGNLGALSNNTVTNSNGTTTDLTVDFGFITPLFSLGNRVWFDTDNSSNINGTEVGVDGVTVQLYAANGSGNPTGAVLATDTTTNGGYYRFDNLPAGDYVVVIPASQFLSGNPLAGYWSSGTTLDATGAVNETAALDPDNNLDSDDNGTLTALAGFNGAVISAAVTLESTPSEPTTESDIESPNPPGEAVNNQSNLTVDFGFYRQTLGNLVFIDVNADGDYDAGTDTPLSGATVQLHSSNGTEINVGPDGILGTADDAAGGVTTGAGGTYLFSGLPAGDYIVRVTPPIGYTKYNRYCKFN
;
A
#
# COMPACT_ATOMS: atom_id res chain seq x y z
N MET A 1 31.89 67.04 8.60
CA MET A 1 33.10 67.36 9.37
C MET A 1 33.49 68.80 9.04
N GLY A 2 32.98 69.75 9.83
CA GLY A 2 33.19 71.19 9.63
C GLY A 2 34.18 71.74 10.66
N PRO A 3 34.68 72.98 10.52
CA PRO A 3 35.70 73.57 11.39
C PRO A 3 35.12 74.05 12.73
N GLY A 4 34.26 73.25 13.36
CA GLY A 4 33.62 73.56 14.64
C GLY A 4 34.34 72.90 15.81
N ASN A 5 34.37 73.57 16.96
CA ASN A 5 35.07 73.14 18.18
C ASN A 5 34.33 72.04 18.96
N VAL A 6 33.60 71.15 18.27
CA VAL A 6 32.71 70.13 18.88
C VAL A 6 32.95 68.76 18.25
N GLU A 7 34.20 68.44 17.90
CA GLU A 7 34.58 67.05 17.64
C GLU A 7 34.92 66.37 18.99
N PRO A 8 34.59 65.08 19.16
CA PRO A 8 34.93 64.31 20.35
C PRO A 8 36.43 64.33 20.63
N THR A 9 36.83 64.18 21.90
CA THR A 9 38.24 63.99 22.27
C THR A 9 38.39 62.63 22.94
N GLY A 10 39.35 61.81 22.51
CA GLY A 10 39.67 60.52 23.14
C GLY A 10 39.33 59.31 22.28
N GLU A 11 39.68 59.35 21.00
CA GLU A 11 39.55 58.27 20.02
C GLU A 11 40.46 57.08 20.41
N THR A 12 39.90 56.10 21.13
CA THR A 12 40.64 54.94 21.65
C THR A 12 40.83 53.79 20.64
N ASP A 13 40.26 53.91 19.46
CA ASP A 13 40.17 52.93 18.38
C ASP A 13 41.14 53.20 17.22
N LEU A 14 42.08 54.14 17.39
CA LEU A 14 43.11 54.46 16.41
C LEU A 14 44.07 53.28 16.19
N GLU A 15 44.02 52.69 14.99
CA GLU A 15 44.99 51.68 14.56
C GLU A 15 46.38 52.30 14.38
N ALA A 16 47.43 51.53 14.69
CA ALA A 16 48.82 51.99 14.70
C ALA A 16 49.37 52.52 13.35
N SER A 17 48.62 52.35 12.26
CA SER A 17 48.99 52.84 10.93
C SER A 17 47.78 53.26 10.09
N GLY A 18 47.80 54.50 9.59
CA GLY A 18 46.92 54.96 8.51
C GLY A 18 45.75 55.85 8.91
N GLN A 19 45.45 55.99 10.21
CA GLN A 19 44.31 56.76 10.71
C GLN A 19 44.69 58.13 11.34
N GLY A 20 45.99 58.43 11.45
CA GLY A 20 46.47 59.70 12.01
C GLY A 20 46.88 59.57 13.49
N THR A 21 46.89 60.70 14.20
CA THR A 21 47.11 60.80 15.65
C THR A 21 45.89 61.46 16.27
N ASP A 22 45.57 61.21 17.54
CA ASP A 22 44.54 61.91 18.30
C ASP A 22 44.58 63.42 17.99
N ASP A 23 43.59 63.90 17.25
CA ASP A 23 43.44 65.30 16.90
C ASP A 23 41.95 65.67 16.92
N ASN A 24 41.64 66.95 16.98
CA ASN A 24 40.26 67.43 17.02
C ASN A 24 39.63 67.56 15.62
N ARG A 25 40.09 66.76 14.65
CA ARG A 25 39.67 66.80 13.25
C ARG A 25 39.30 65.43 12.70
N ALA A 26 39.68 64.34 13.37
CA ALA A 26 39.16 63.01 13.13
C ALA A 26 37.81 62.84 13.83
N ASN A 27 36.90 62.09 13.20
CA ASN A 27 35.65 61.68 13.82
C ASN A 27 35.51 60.17 13.66
N MET A 28 35.92 59.44 14.69
CA MET A 28 35.87 57.98 14.77
C MET A 28 34.62 57.49 15.51
N THR A 29 33.56 58.30 15.58
CA THR A 29 32.31 57.89 16.26
C THR A 29 31.36 57.10 15.37
N VAL A 30 31.72 56.90 14.10
CA VAL A 30 30.89 56.21 13.11
C VAL A 30 31.38 54.78 12.97
N ASP A 31 30.84 53.92 13.82
CA ASP A 31 31.04 52.47 13.76
C ASP A 31 29.87 51.80 13.04
N PHE A 32 30.18 50.73 12.31
CA PHE A 32 29.19 49.86 11.69
C PHE A 32 29.31 48.46 12.28
N GLY A 33 28.21 47.96 12.85
CA GLY A 33 28.06 46.56 13.20
C GLY A 33 27.45 45.79 12.04
N PHE A 34 27.90 44.56 11.84
CA PHE A 34 27.30 43.62 10.89
C PHE A 34 26.99 42.33 11.63
N TYR A 35 25.85 41.74 11.33
CA TYR A 35 25.43 40.45 11.84
C TYR A 35 24.73 39.67 10.75
N ARG A 36 24.57 38.37 11.00
CA ARG A 36 23.69 37.48 10.23
C ARG A 36 23.24 36.33 11.11
N VAL A 37 22.09 35.77 10.78
CA VAL A 37 21.60 34.54 11.39
C VAL A 37 21.51 33.42 10.35
N ASN A 38 21.66 32.19 10.80
CA ASN A 38 21.56 30.99 9.98
C ASN A 38 20.62 30.00 10.67
N ILE A 39 19.84 29.25 9.89
CA ILE A 39 18.88 28.24 10.36
C ILE A 39 19.21 26.89 9.69
N GLY A 40 19.09 25.80 10.42
CA GLY A 40 19.15 24.40 9.97
C GLY A 40 18.39 23.53 10.96
N ASN A 41 18.29 22.21 10.81
CA ASN A 41 19.42 21.34 10.48
C ASN A 41 18.98 20.07 9.75
N LEU A 42 18.23 19.17 10.38
CA LEU A 42 18.07 17.79 9.95
C LEU A 42 16.64 17.46 9.56
N THR A 43 16.47 16.70 8.49
CA THR A 43 15.27 15.90 8.26
C THR A 43 15.61 14.42 8.38
N PHE A 44 14.74 13.63 9.00
CA PHE A 44 15.00 12.22 9.25
C PHE A 44 13.74 11.36 9.09
N THR A 45 13.96 10.08 8.77
CA THR A 45 12.93 9.05 8.89
C THR A 45 12.90 8.56 10.33
N ASP A 46 11.80 8.84 11.00
CA ASP A 46 11.49 8.42 12.37
C ASP A 46 10.81 7.04 12.31
N VAL A 47 11.57 5.99 12.61
CA VAL A 47 11.12 4.59 12.43
C VAL A 47 10.29 4.12 13.62
N ASN A 48 10.56 4.64 14.82
CA ASN A 48 9.89 4.24 16.06
C ASN A 48 8.71 5.17 16.42
N ALA A 49 8.53 6.27 15.68
CA ALA A 49 7.48 7.26 15.84
C ALA A 49 7.47 7.90 17.24
N ASP A 50 8.64 8.12 17.83
CA ASP A 50 8.77 8.78 19.13
C ASP A 50 9.04 10.29 19.02
N GLY A 51 9.30 10.79 17.81
CA GLY A 51 9.52 12.20 17.53
C GLY A 51 10.96 12.67 17.75
N ASP A 52 11.89 11.79 18.13
CA ASP A 52 13.30 12.11 18.30
C ASP A 52 14.15 11.40 17.22
N TYR A 53 15.30 11.97 16.85
CA TYR A 53 16.27 11.29 15.98
C TYR A 53 17.22 10.40 16.80
N ASP A 54 16.97 9.10 16.76
CA ASP A 54 17.78 8.05 17.39
C ASP A 54 18.80 7.45 16.42
N ALA A 55 20.07 7.84 16.57
CA ALA A 55 21.15 7.31 15.74
C ALA A 55 21.23 5.76 15.78
N GLY A 56 20.96 5.14 14.62
CA GLY A 56 20.99 3.68 14.45
C GLY A 56 19.62 3.01 14.45
N THR A 57 18.58 3.72 14.90
CA THR A 57 17.16 3.39 14.66
C THR A 57 16.68 4.17 13.44
N ASP A 58 16.95 5.47 13.45
CA ASP A 58 16.50 6.42 12.45
C ASP A 58 17.57 6.68 11.39
N SER A 59 17.12 7.20 10.25
CA SER A 59 17.98 7.47 9.10
C SER A 59 17.74 8.89 8.58
N PRO A 60 18.79 9.59 8.13
CA PRO A 60 18.59 10.92 7.54
C PRO A 60 17.75 10.87 6.26
N LEU A 61 16.89 11.87 6.06
CA LEU A 61 15.98 11.94 4.93
C LEU A 61 16.58 12.77 3.79
N PHE A 62 17.03 12.09 2.74
CA PHE A 62 17.58 12.73 1.54
C PHE A 62 16.48 13.31 0.64
N ASN A 63 16.78 14.45 0.00
CA ASN A 63 15.98 15.03 -1.08
C ASN A 63 14.57 15.48 -0.66
N ALA A 64 14.41 15.90 0.61
CA ALA A 64 13.26 16.67 1.04
C ALA A 64 13.46 18.14 0.65
N LEU A 65 12.41 18.79 0.15
CA LEU A 65 12.42 20.22 -0.15
C LEU A 65 12.15 21.01 1.12
N VAL A 66 13.07 21.88 1.51
CA VAL A 66 12.95 22.76 2.67
C VAL A 66 12.88 24.20 2.20
N GLN A 67 11.86 24.93 2.66
CA GLN A 67 11.57 26.30 2.28
C GLN A 67 11.46 27.18 3.51
N LEU A 68 11.85 28.46 3.36
CA LEU A 68 11.80 29.45 4.43
C LEU A 68 10.66 30.43 4.17
N PHE A 69 9.85 30.69 5.20
CA PHE A 69 8.71 31.61 5.14
C PHE A 69 8.85 32.69 6.22
N ALA A 70 8.27 33.86 5.96
CA ALA A 70 8.06 34.88 6.97
C ALA A 70 6.99 34.44 8.00
N GLU A 71 6.92 35.16 9.13
CA GLU A 71 5.98 34.89 10.22
C GLU A 71 4.49 34.85 9.83
N ASP A 72 4.13 35.40 8.66
CA ASP A 72 2.76 35.36 8.14
C ASP A 72 2.37 33.98 7.56
N ASN A 73 3.31 33.03 7.51
CA ASN A 73 3.14 31.65 7.02
C ASN A 73 2.75 31.55 5.53
N THR A 74 2.85 32.64 4.77
CA THR A 74 2.39 32.71 3.37
C THR A 74 3.40 33.34 2.43
N THR A 75 4.23 34.26 2.93
CA THR A 75 5.28 34.92 2.17
C THR A 75 6.55 34.08 2.25
N GLU A 76 6.89 33.42 1.15
CA GLU A 76 8.15 32.70 1.01
C GLU A 76 9.32 33.68 0.93
N ILE A 77 10.40 33.38 1.65
CA ILE A 77 11.70 34.01 1.52
C ILE A 77 12.47 33.20 0.51
N ILE A 78 12.46 33.68 -0.74
CA ILE A 78 13.10 32.99 -1.86
C ILE A 78 14.59 32.89 -1.61
N THR A 79 15.09 31.66 -1.72
CA THR A 79 16.50 31.28 -1.69
C THR A 79 16.75 30.33 -2.84
N GLY A 80 17.94 30.38 -3.43
CA GLY A 80 18.41 29.35 -4.35
C GLY A 80 18.90 28.10 -3.63
N ALA A 81 19.49 27.18 -4.39
CA ALA A 81 20.09 25.94 -3.87
C ALA A 81 21.21 26.18 -2.85
N ASP A 82 21.80 27.38 -2.79
CA ASP A 82 22.79 27.76 -1.77
C ASP A 82 22.18 28.15 -0.40
N GLY A 83 20.85 28.30 -0.32
CA GLY A 83 20.13 28.67 0.89
C GLY A 83 20.37 30.11 1.35
N ILE A 84 20.91 30.99 0.50
CA ILE A 84 21.21 32.38 0.83
C ILE A 84 20.27 33.29 0.03
N PRO A 85 19.44 34.14 0.68
CA PRO A 85 18.59 35.05 -0.06
C PRO A 85 19.40 36.22 -0.65
N GLY A 86 18.96 36.68 -1.82
CA GLY A 86 19.55 37.80 -2.56
C GLY A 86 20.74 37.41 -3.45
N THR A 87 20.96 36.12 -3.69
CA THR A 87 22.02 35.61 -4.57
C THR A 87 21.53 35.43 -6.01
N ALA A 88 22.42 35.04 -6.90
CA ALA A 88 22.10 34.94 -8.33
C ALA A 88 21.23 33.73 -8.67
N ASP A 89 21.19 32.72 -7.80
CA ASP A 89 20.47 31.46 -7.95
C ASP A 89 19.08 31.46 -7.28
N ASP A 90 18.64 32.56 -6.66
CA ASP A 90 17.27 32.73 -6.16
C ASP A 90 16.19 32.47 -7.22
N ASN A 91 16.54 32.62 -8.49
CA ASN A 91 15.66 32.39 -9.63
C ASN A 91 15.88 31.04 -10.32
N PHE A 92 16.70 30.16 -9.74
CA PHE A 92 17.06 28.84 -10.31
C PHE A 92 16.40 27.69 -9.55
N GLY A 93 15.62 28.02 -8.53
CA GLY A 93 14.93 27.04 -7.70
C GLY A 93 15.86 26.18 -6.82
N PRO A 94 15.28 25.21 -6.11
CA PRO A 94 15.98 24.33 -5.18
C PRO A 94 16.97 23.36 -5.85
N ASP A 95 16.82 23.06 -7.14
CA ASP A 95 17.75 22.21 -7.88
C ASP A 95 18.99 22.98 -8.39
N GLY A 96 18.95 24.32 -8.35
CA GLY A 96 20.01 25.21 -8.80
C GLY A 96 20.17 25.27 -10.34
N ILE A 97 19.21 24.78 -11.10
CA ILE A 97 19.22 24.69 -12.56
C ILE A 97 18.28 25.73 -13.16
N SER A 98 18.85 26.82 -13.66
CA SER A 98 18.08 27.84 -14.39
C SER A 98 17.36 27.30 -15.62
N GLY A 99 16.13 27.78 -15.84
CA GLY A 99 15.35 27.63 -17.06
C GLY A 99 14.41 26.41 -17.05
N ASN A 100 14.13 25.85 -15.88
CA ASN A 100 13.30 24.67 -15.68
C ASN A 100 11.90 25.07 -15.12
N GLY A 101 11.21 24.11 -14.50
CA GLY A 101 9.87 24.34 -13.94
C GLY A 101 9.84 24.94 -12.54
N ASP A 102 10.96 25.02 -11.81
CA ASP A 102 11.01 25.43 -10.40
C ASP A 102 11.67 26.80 -10.14
N ASP A 103 12.19 27.48 -11.17
CA ASP A 103 12.76 28.86 -11.19
C ASP A 103 11.99 29.97 -10.44
N SER A 104 10.77 29.72 -9.95
CA SER A 104 9.96 30.65 -9.14
C SER A 104 9.66 30.17 -7.71
N THR A 105 10.20 29.02 -7.33
CA THR A 105 10.05 28.39 -6.01
C THR A 105 11.38 28.51 -5.29
N GLY A 106 11.40 28.97 -4.05
CA GLY A 106 12.63 29.03 -3.27
C GLY A 106 12.91 27.71 -2.53
N GLY A 107 14.04 27.65 -1.83
CA GLY A 107 14.36 26.60 -0.90
C GLY A 107 15.58 25.78 -1.27
N VAL A 108 15.86 24.77 -0.44
CA VAL A 108 17.00 23.87 -0.57
C VAL A 108 16.54 22.42 -0.50
N LEU A 109 17.30 21.53 -1.12
CA LEU A 109 17.11 20.08 -0.97
C LEU A 109 18.02 19.55 0.13
N THR A 110 17.48 18.72 1.03
CA THR A 110 18.28 18.06 2.06
C THR A 110 19.31 17.13 1.41
N ASN A 111 20.54 17.16 1.93
CA ASN A 111 21.62 16.33 1.40
C ASN A 111 21.52 14.88 1.91
N ALA A 112 22.45 14.01 1.49
CA ALA A 112 22.42 12.58 1.84
C ALA A 112 22.54 12.30 3.36
N SER A 113 22.91 13.30 4.15
CA SER A 113 22.92 13.25 5.61
C SER A 113 21.68 13.90 6.22
N GLY A 114 20.63 14.17 5.43
CA GLY A 114 19.39 14.81 5.87
C GLY A 114 19.50 16.31 6.13
N ASN A 115 20.69 16.90 5.97
CA ASN A 115 20.91 18.27 6.42
C ASN A 115 20.45 19.31 5.39
N TYR A 116 19.86 20.39 5.87
CA TYR A 116 19.56 21.63 5.15
C TYR A 116 20.13 22.85 5.89
N GLN A 117 20.27 23.98 5.20
CA GLN A 117 20.71 25.22 5.84
C GLN A 117 20.25 26.45 5.07
N PHE A 118 19.76 27.45 5.79
CA PHE A 118 19.59 28.82 5.30
C PHE A 118 20.62 29.73 5.97
N ASN A 119 21.29 30.56 5.18
CA ASN A 119 22.42 31.36 5.63
C ASN A 119 22.23 32.84 5.30
N GLY A 120 22.83 33.72 6.11
CA GLY A 120 22.88 35.15 5.78
C GLY A 120 21.55 35.89 5.99
N LEU A 121 20.69 35.37 6.85
CA LEU A 121 19.39 35.95 7.13
C LEU A 121 19.51 37.16 8.07
N PRO A 122 18.59 38.15 7.99
CA PRO A 122 18.43 39.16 9.01
C PRO A 122 17.85 38.58 10.31
N GLU A 123 17.87 39.35 11.39
CA GLU A 123 17.14 38.98 12.61
C GLU A 123 15.63 39.05 12.33
N GLY A 124 14.86 38.19 12.97
CA GLY A 124 13.42 38.15 12.76
C GLY A 124 12.79 36.79 13.04
N ASN A 125 11.51 36.71 12.68
CA ASN A 125 10.68 35.54 12.86
C ASN A 125 10.53 34.78 11.55
N TYR A 126 10.72 33.46 11.61
CA TYR A 126 10.74 32.57 10.47
C TYR A 126 9.85 31.36 10.70
N ILE A 127 9.37 30.77 9.61
CA ILE A 127 8.72 29.46 9.60
C ILE A 127 9.46 28.61 8.58
N VAL A 128 9.93 27.43 9.00
CA VAL A 128 10.53 26.45 8.11
C VAL A 128 9.45 25.48 7.65
N LYS A 129 9.36 25.24 6.35
CA LYS A 129 8.44 24.26 5.78
C LYS A 129 9.21 23.17 5.07
N VAL A 130 8.80 21.92 5.27
CA VAL A 130 9.42 20.76 4.64
C VAL A 130 8.38 20.01 3.83
N THR A 131 8.63 19.87 2.54
CA THR A 131 7.90 18.97 1.65
C THR A 131 8.76 17.71 1.48
N PRO A 132 8.42 16.60 2.13
CA PRO A 132 9.21 15.38 2.02
C PRO A 132 8.95 14.68 0.67
N PRO A 133 9.78 13.70 0.28
CA PRO A 133 9.52 12.86 -0.89
C PRO A 133 8.14 12.17 -0.83
N SER A 134 7.59 11.78 -1.98
CA SER A 134 6.29 11.09 -2.00
C SER A 134 6.32 9.80 -1.18
N GLY A 135 5.24 9.52 -0.45
CA GLY A 135 5.09 8.27 0.29
C GLY A 135 5.67 8.30 1.71
N VAL A 136 6.00 9.48 2.26
CA VAL A 136 6.26 9.65 3.70
C VAL A 136 5.32 10.72 4.29
N ILE A 137 5.05 10.63 5.58
CA ILE A 137 4.20 11.56 6.33
C ILE A 137 4.91 11.99 7.61
N SER A 138 4.52 13.11 8.23
CA SER A 138 5.12 13.55 9.50
C SER A 138 4.95 12.48 10.57
N SER A 139 5.95 12.25 11.41
CA SER A 139 5.85 11.29 12.52
C SER A 139 4.94 11.77 13.66
N THR A 140 4.75 13.09 13.78
CA THR A 140 3.95 13.69 14.85
C THR A 140 2.48 13.90 14.49
N ILE A 141 1.60 13.08 15.08
CA ILE A 141 0.22 13.50 15.40
C ILE A 141 0.33 14.34 16.68
N ASP A 142 0.62 15.64 16.59
CA ASP A 142 0.84 16.44 17.80
C ASP A 142 -0.45 16.66 18.61
N THR A 143 -0.45 16.17 19.86
CA THR A 143 -1.26 16.73 20.94
C THR A 143 -0.46 17.83 21.63
N ALA A 144 -0.59 19.06 21.12
CA ALA A 144 -0.13 20.33 21.70
C ALA A 144 0.77 20.26 22.95
N GLY A 145 2.09 20.33 22.77
CA GLY A 145 2.98 20.61 23.89
C GLY A 145 4.50 20.55 23.71
N THR A 146 5.04 20.01 22.61
CA THR A 146 6.49 19.78 22.47
C THR A 146 7.18 20.57 21.34
N ASN A 147 6.43 21.14 20.40
CA ASN A 147 6.95 21.50 19.07
C ASN A 147 7.29 23.00 18.94
N ASP A 148 7.90 23.58 19.98
CA ASP A 148 8.38 24.97 19.93
C ASP A 148 9.83 25.00 19.42
N PRO A 149 10.09 25.48 18.19
CA PRO A 149 11.45 25.57 17.68
C PRO A 149 12.33 26.51 18.52
N ASP A 150 11.75 27.44 19.29
CA ASP A 150 12.48 28.31 20.23
C ASP A 150 12.88 27.60 21.54
N SER A 151 12.50 26.33 21.72
CA SER A 151 12.99 25.52 22.84
C SER A 151 14.46 25.15 22.66
N ASN A 152 14.98 25.20 21.43
CA ASN A 152 16.33 24.83 21.04
C ASN A 152 16.74 23.41 21.50
N VAL A 153 15.78 22.51 21.65
CA VAL A 153 16.04 21.07 21.69
C VAL A 153 16.53 20.67 20.30
N ASP A 154 17.54 19.81 20.23
CA ASP A 154 18.14 19.35 18.98
C ASP A 154 17.79 17.87 18.84
N ASN A 155 17.59 17.41 17.62
CA ASN A 155 17.12 16.07 17.26
C ASN A 155 15.65 15.79 17.61
N ASP A 156 14.81 16.79 17.88
CA ASP A 156 13.36 16.63 18.06
C ASP A 156 12.57 17.07 16.82
N ASP A 157 11.40 16.46 16.58
CA ASP A 157 10.51 16.87 15.48
C ASP A 157 9.79 18.19 15.82
N ASN A 158 10.19 19.28 15.15
CA ASN A 158 9.51 20.57 15.26
C ASN A 158 8.34 20.71 14.26
N GLY A 159 8.01 19.66 13.50
CA GLY A 159 6.93 19.63 12.54
C GLY A 159 5.54 19.83 13.14
N ILE A 160 4.70 20.62 12.45
CA ILE A 160 3.28 20.78 12.72
C ILE A 160 2.53 20.42 11.44
N GLY A 161 1.83 19.28 11.46
CA GLY A 161 0.97 18.84 10.35
C GLY A 161 0.66 17.34 10.40
N THR A 162 -0.61 16.96 10.18
CA THR A 162 -1.08 15.56 10.29
C THR A 162 -1.43 14.93 8.94
N SER A 163 -0.91 15.44 7.82
CA SER A 163 -1.30 14.97 6.47
C SER A 163 -0.11 14.76 5.54
N THR A 164 -0.32 13.91 4.54
CA THR A 164 0.57 13.74 3.39
C THR A 164 0.92 15.07 2.74
N GLY A 165 2.21 15.41 2.69
CA GLY A 165 2.71 16.61 2.01
C GLY A 165 3.58 17.49 2.92
N GLN A 166 3.44 18.81 2.76
CA GLN A 166 4.27 19.80 3.42
C GLN A 166 3.90 19.98 4.90
N VAL A 167 4.92 19.95 5.77
CA VAL A 167 4.82 20.27 7.20
C VAL A 167 5.48 21.62 7.47
N SER A 168 5.12 22.28 8.57
CA SER A 168 5.71 23.56 8.98
C SER A 168 6.14 23.55 10.43
N SER A 169 7.22 24.24 10.77
CA SER A 169 7.54 24.56 12.16
C SER A 169 6.51 25.51 12.80
N GLY A 170 6.60 25.69 14.10
CA GLY A 170 6.13 26.92 14.76
C GLY A 170 6.89 28.17 14.27
N ILE A 171 6.59 29.32 14.85
CA ILE A 171 7.40 30.53 14.64
C ILE A 171 8.74 30.32 15.36
N LEU A 172 9.83 30.43 14.62
CA LEU A 172 11.20 30.47 15.13
C LEU A 172 11.67 31.92 15.20
N THR A 173 12.07 32.39 16.38
CA THR A 173 12.61 33.73 16.60
C THR A 173 14.14 33.70 16.58
N MET A 174 14.72 34.33 15.56
CA MET A 174 16.17 34.46 15.42
C MET A 174 16.65 35.86 15.82
N ASP A 175 17.26 35.94 17.00
CA ASP A 175 17.90 37.15 17.52
C ASP A 175 19.43 37.06 17.44
N ALA A 176 20.06 38.08 16.84
CA ALA A 176 21.52 38.11 16.73
C ALA A 176 22.20 38.18 18.11
N GLY A 177 23.15 37.27 18.36
CA GLY A 177 23.91 37.18 19.60
C GLY A 177 23.20 36.43 20.73
N ASN A 178 22.01 35.88 20.48
CA ASN A 178 21.27 35.06 21.43
C ASN A 178 21.65 33.57 21.26
N LEU A 179 21.82 32.85 22.38
CA LEU A 179 22.09 31.41 22.37
C LEU A 179 20.78 30.57 22.43
N GLY A 180 19.62 31.22 22.59
CA GLY A 180 18.34 30.52 22.71
C GLY A 180 18.09 29.94 24.11
N ALA A 181 16.94 29.29 24.30
CA ALA A 181 16.46 28.83 25.61
C ALA A 181 17.37 27.78 26.26
N LEU A 182 17.88 26.83 25.48
CA LEU A 182 18.81 25.78 25.93
C LEU A 182 20.29 26.07 25.64
N SER A 183 20.60 27.23 25.06
CA SER A 183 21.97 27.61 24.69
C SER A 183 22.65 26.69 23.66
N ASN A 184 21.85 25.99 22.83
CA ASN A 184 22.36 25.12 21.77
C ASN A 184 22.69 25.87 20.47
N ASN A 185 22.24 27.13 20.34
CA ASN A 185 22.64 27.97 19.22
C ASN A 185 24.10 28.39 19.36
N THR A 186 24.77 28.59 18.23
CA THR A 186 26.17 29.01 18.20
C THR A 186 26.27 30.50 17.85
N VAL A 187 26.91 31.29 18.73
CA VAL A 187 27.26 32.69 18.46
C VAL A 187 28.76 32.79 18.17
N THR A 188 29.11 33.12 16.93
CA THR A 188 30.49 33.30 16.47
C THR A 188 30.81 34.79 16.31
N ASN A 189 31.38 35.39 17.37
CA ASN A 189 31.68 36.82 17.40
C ASN A 189 32.68 37.27 16.31
N SER A 190 33.62 36.40 15.91
CA SER A 190 34.65 36.76 14.92
C SER A 190 34.09 37.05 13.51
N ASN A 191 32.85 36.62 13.24
CA ASN A 191 32.17 36.88 11.97
C ASN A 191 30.71 37.33 12.16
N GLY A 192 30.32 37.76 13.37
CA GLY A 192 28.98 38.26 13.67
C GLY A 192 27.84 37.29 13.37
N THR A 193 28.07 35.98 13.46
CA THR A 193 27.07 34.97 13.05
C THR A 193 26.40 34.34 14.27
N THR A 194 25.07 34.26 14.24
CA THR A 194 24.28 33.39 15.14
C THR A 194 23.72 32.24 14.32
N THR A 195 23.81 31.01 14.81
CA THR A 195 23.35 29.83 14.07
C THR A 195 22.50 28.98 14.98
N ASP A 196 21.28 28.71 14.53
CA ASP A 196 20.40 27.70 15.10
C ASP A 196 20.47 26.45 14.20
N LEU A 197 20.84 25.32 14.79
CA LEU A 197 20.94 24.03 14.11
C LEU A 197 20.07 22.99 14.82
N THR A 198 18.97 23.42 15.43
CA THR A 198 18.10 22.56 16.21
C THR A 198 16.68 22.52 15.64
N VAL A 199 16.49 23.00 14.40
CA VAL A 199 15.18 22.96 13.73
C VAL A 199 15.12 21.69 12.89
N ASP A 200 14.60 20.62 13.47
CA ASP A 200 14.60 19.30 12.86
C ASP A 200 13.18 18.80 12.55
N PHE A 201 13.07 17.84 11.62
CA PHE A 201 11.78 17.30 11.18
C PHE A 201 11.83 15.78 11.03
N GLY A 202 10.92 15.11 11.74
CA GLY A 202 10.74 13.66 11.73
C GLY A 202 9.62 13.20 10.79
N PHE A 203 9.89 12.17 9.98
CA PHE A 203 8.91 11.61 9.04
C PHE A 203 8.81 10.10 9.18
N ILE A 204 7.60 9.56 9.26
CA ILE A 204 7.34 8.12 9.16
C ILE A 204 7.03 7.75 7.70
N THR A 205 7.50 6.57 7.29
CA THR A 205 6.97 5.95 6.06
C THR A 205 5.75 5.12 6.46
N PRO A 206 4.53 5.48 6.03
CA PRO A 206 3.35 4.69 6.32
C PRO A 206 3.54 3.31 5.72
N LEU A 207 3.36 2.31 6.57
CA LEU A 207 3.32 0.91 6.18
C LEU A 207 1.86 0.47 6.18
N PHE A 208 1.53 -0.30 5.16
CA PHE A 208 0.19 -0.79 4.90
C PHE A 208 0.10 -2.29 5.12
N SER A 209 -1.13 -2.78 5.19
CA SER A 209 -1.42 -4.20 5.10
C SER A 209 -2.52 -4.49 4.09
N LEU A 210 -2.49 -5.72 3.58
CA LEU A 210 -3.39 -6.20 2.54
C LEU A 210 -3.93 -7.60 2.87
N GLY A 211 -5.23 -7.83 2.67
CA GLY A 211 -5.93 -9.11 2.88
C GLY A 211 -7.33 -9.14 2.25
N ASN A 212 -8.22 -10.12 2.55
CA ASN A 212 -8.00 -11.12 3.59
C ASN A 212 -8.62 -12.52 3.44
N ARG A 213 -9.70 -12.82 2.72
CA ARG A 213 -10.40 -14.10 2.93
C ARG A 213 -10.57 -14.96 1.68
N VAL A 214 -10.33 -16.25 1.84
CA VAL A 214 -10.73 -17.28 0.89
C VAL A 214 -11.92 -18.04 1.45
N TRP A 215 -13.02 -18.16 0.68
CA TRP A 215 -14.23 -18.84 1.15
C TRP A 215 -14.88 -19.76 0.12
N PHE A 216 -15.76 -20.64 0.62
CA PHE A 216 -16.63 -21.43 -0.23
C PHE A 216 -17.91 -20.65 -0.54
N ASP A 217 -17.98 -20.11 -1.76
CA ASP A 217 -19.17 -19.44 -2.32
C ASP A 217 -20.17 -20.53 -2.75
N THR A 218 -21.04 -20.94 -1.84
CA THR A 218 -21.88 -22.13 -2.06
C THR A 218 -23.01 -21.91 -3.04
N ASP A 219 -23.34 -20.65 -3.36
CA ASP A 219 -24.40 -20.30 -4.31
C ASP A 219 -23.90 -19.57 -5.57
N ASN A 220 -22.59 -19.43 -5.73
CA ASN A 220 -21.93 -18.78 -6.87
C ASN A 220 -22.45 -17.34 -7.08
N SER A 221 -22.60 -16.60 -5.98
CA SER A 221 -23.11 -15.23 -5.97
C SER A 221 -22.03 -14.17 -5.99
N SER A 222 -20.75 -14.55 -5.90
CA SER A 222 -19.60 -13.65 -5.78
C SER A 222 -19.66 -12.74 -4.55
N ASN A 223 -20.44 -13.11 -3.51
CA ASN A 223 -20.54 -12.37 -2.27
C ASN A 223 -20.60 -13.35 -1.09
N ILE A 224 -19.85 -13.08 -0.02
CA ILE A 224 -19.95 -13.86 1.22
C ILE A 224 -21.33 -13.65 1.82
N ASN A 225 -22.12 -14.72 1.87
CA ASN A 225 -23.48 -14.62 2.39
C ASN A 225 -23.95 -15.90 3.11
N GLY A 226 -25.13 -15.79 3.74
CA GLY A 226 -25.80 -16.93 4.34
C GLY A 226 -24.97 -17.66 5.41
N THR A 227 -24.59 -18.90 5.11
CA THR A 227 -23.80 -19.77 6.01
C THR A 227 -22.47 -20.19 5.40
N GLU A 228 -21.97 -19.40 4.47
CA GLU A 228 -20.69 -19.66 3.79
C GLU A 228 -19.52 -19.59 4.78
N VAL A 229 -18.53 -20.43 4.52
CA VAL A 229 -17.40 -20.64 5.43
C VAL A 229 -16.09 -20.46 4.69
N GLY A 230 -15.08 -19.98 5.40
CA GLY A 230 -13.75 -19.83 4.84
C GLY A 230 -13.03 -21.16 4.59
N VAL A 231 -11.97 -21.08 3.78
CA VAL A 231 -11.13 -22.22 3.39
C VAL A 231 -9.74 -22.04 3.97
N ASP A 232 -9.39 -22.84 4.97
CA ASP A 232 -8.03 -22.87 5.54
C ASP A 232 -7.06 -23.70 4.68
N GLY A 233 -5.77 -23.36 4.76
CA GLY A 233 -4.68 -24.09 4.12
C GLY A 233 -4.37 -23.67 2.68
N VAL A 234 -5.05 -22.65 2.15
CA VAL A 234 -4.85 -22.12 0.79
C VAL A 234 -3.61 -21.23 0.79
N THR A 235 -2.63 -21.53 -0.06
CA THR A 235 -1.50 -20.64 -0.29
C THR A 235 -1.93 -19.41 -1.08
N VAL A 236 -1.58 -18.22 -0.58
CA VAL A 236 -1.83 -16.93 -1.21
C VAL A 236 -0.49 -16.22 -1.43
N GLN A 237 -0.29 -15.61 -2.60
CA GLN A 237 0.96 -14.95 -2.95
C GLN A 237 0.73 -13.48 -3.31
N LEU A 238 1.63 -12.62 -2.85
CA LEU A 238 1.66 -11.21 -3.18
C LEU A 238 2.71 -10.91 -4.24
N TYR A 239 2.34 -10.11 -5.24
CA TYR A 239 3.24 -9.59 -6.27
C TYR A 239 3.09 -8.07 -6.37
N ALA A 240 4.12 -7.39 -6.85
CA ALA A 240 3.96 -6.03 -7.36
C ALA A 240 3.13 -6.06 -8.66
N ALA A 241 2.34 -5.03 -8.89
CA ALA A 241 1.65 -4.82 -10.16
C ALA A 241 2.53 -4.01 -11.12
N ASN A 242 2.41 -4.28 -12.41
CA ASN A 242 2.90 -3.35 -13.44
C ASN A 242 1.81 -2.32 -13.79
N GLY A 243 2.14 -1.30 -14.59
CA GLY A 243 1.18 -0.27 -15.00
C GLY A 243 0.01 -0.74 -15.89
N SER A 244 -0.13 -2.05 -16.13
CA SER A 244 -1.32 -2.67 -16.73
C SER A 244 -2.10 -3.53 -15.74
N GLY A 245 -1.78 -3.44 -14.44
CA GLY A 245 -2.42 -4.18 -13.35
C GLY A 245 -2.08 -5.67 -13.28
N ASN A 246 -0.98 -6.12 -13.91
CA ASN A 246 -0.59 -7.54 -13.91
C ASN A 246 0.58 -7.79 -12.96
N PRO A 247 0.67 -8.99 -12.35
CA PRO A 247 1.78 -9.34 -11.47
C PRO A 247 3.13 -9.28 -12.20
N THR A 248 4.15 -8.74 -11.55
CA THR A 248 5.51 -8.60 -12.09
C THR A 248 6.57 -8.98 -11.06
N GLY A 249 7.76 -9.39 -11.54
CA GLY A 249 8.89 -9.72 -10.69
C GLY A 249 8.75 -11.07 -9.97
N ALA A 250 9.41 -11.17 -8.82
CA ALA A 250 9.32 -12.34 -7.93
C ALA A 250 8.19 -12.15 -6.92
N VAL A 251 7.75 -13.25 -6.31
CA VAL A 251 6.84 -13.24 -5.15
C VAL A 251 7.43 -12.32 -4.08
N LEU A 252 6.66 -11.34 -3.63
CA LEU A 252 7.03 -10.43 -2.54
C LEU A 252 6.81 -11.09 -1.19
N ALA A 253 5.65 -11.74 -1.03
CA ALA A 253 5.26 -12.44 0.18
C ALA A 253 4.36 -13.63 -0.13
N THR A 254 4.30 -14.59 0.80
CA THR A 254 3.41 -15.75 0.74
C THR A 254 2.79 -15.96 2.09
N ASP A 255 1.49 -16.16 2.10
CA ASP A 255 0.73 -16.52 3.29
C ASP A 255 -0.08 -17.79 3.04
N THR A 256 -0.62 -18.38 4.10
CA THR A 256 -1.52 -19.54 4.03
C THR A 256 -2.74 -19.29 4.88
N THR A 257 -3.92 -19.41 4.29
CA THR A 257 -5.17 -19.08 4.97
C THR A 257 -5.37 -19.89 6.25
N THR A 258 -5.81 -19.24 7.32
CA THR A 258 -6.14 -19.87 8.61
C THR A 258 -7.35 -19.20 9.26
N ASN A 259 -7.80 -19.73 10.41
CA ASN A 259 -8.84 -19.14 11.25
C ASN A 259 -10.19 -18.88 10.53
N GLY A 260 -10.52 -19.72 9.55
CA GLY A 260 -11.74 -19.54 8.76
C GLY A 260 -11.49 -18.73 7.49
N GLY A 261 -10.39 -19.02 6.81
CA GLY A 261 -10.07 -18.55 5.46
C GLY A 261 -9.21 -17.31 5.36
N TYR A 262 -8.74 -16.75 6.47
CA TYR A 262 -8.06 -15.45 6.50
C TYR A 262 -6.57 -15.56 6.17
N TYR A 263 -6.06 -14.62 5.37
CA TYR A 263 -4.67 -14.39 5.00
C TYR A 263 -4.34 -12.89 5.13
N ARG A 264 -3.06 -12.54 5.26
CA ARG A 264 -2.63 -11.15 5.37
C ARG A 264 -1.18 -10.93 4.95
N PHE A 265 -0.91 -9.75 4.40
CA PHE A 265 0.44 -9.27 4.10
C PHE A 265 0.69 -7.94 4.80
N ASP A 266 1.76 -7.88 5.57
CA ASP A 266 2.10 -6.75 6.45
C ASP A 266 3.30 -5.96 5.96
N ASN A 267 3.45 -4.75 6.53
CA ASN A 267 4.60 -3.90 6.34
C ASN A 267 4.84 -3.58 4.86
N LEU A 268 3.76 -3.37 4.12
CA LEU A 268 3.79 -3.05 2.70
C LEU A 268 4.04 -1.56 2.52
N PRO A 269 5.06 -1.14 1.77
CA PRO A 269 5.14 0.24 1.32
C PRO A 269 3.94 0.60 0.44
N ALA A 270 3.63 1.88 0.33
CA ALA A 270 2.68 2.37 -0.67
C ALA A 270 3.06 1.88 -2.08
N GLY A 271 2.05 1.53 -2.88
CA GLY A 271 2.22 1.05 -4.25
C GLY A 271 1.14 0.09 -4.71
N ASP A 272 1.29 -0.40 -5.94
CA ASP A 272 0.30 -1.27 -6.59
C ASP A 272 0.68 -2.75 -6.43
N TYR A 273 -0.27 -3.56 -5.99
CA TYR A 273 -0.07 -4.98 -5.72
C TYR A 273 -1.11 -5.86 -6.40
N VAL A 274 -0.78 -7.13 -6.61
CA VAL A 274 -1.73 -8.16 -7.07
C VAL A 274 -1.63 -9.35 -6.14
N VAL A 275 -2.79 -9.84 -5.68
CA VAL A 275 -2.90 -11.06 -4.88
C VAL A 275 -3.21 -12.24 -5.81
N VAL A 276 -2.52 -13.35 -5.60
CA VAL A 276 -2.56 -14.52 -6.48
C VAL A 276 -2.82 -15.78 -5.66
N ILE A 277 -3.87 -16.52 -6.04
CA ILE A 277 -4.07 -17.93 -5.66
C ILE A 277 -3.41 -18.81 -6.73
N PRO A 278 -2.25 -19.45 -6.43
CA PRO A 278 -1.48 -20.15 -7.44
C PRO A 278 -2.24 -21.35 -8.02
N ALA A 279 -2.01 -21.66 -9.31
CA ALA A 279 -2.62 -22.80 -10.00
C ALA A 279 -2.40 -24.15 -9.27
N SER A 280 -1.33 -24.27 -8.48
CA SER A 280 -1.06 -25.47 -7.68
C SER A 280 -2.13 -25.75 -6.62
N GLN A 281 -2.87 -24.74 -6.14
CA GLN A 281 -3.92 -24.91 -5.14
C GLN A 281 -5.13 -25.69 -5.66
N PHE A 282 -5.29 -25.77 -6.99
CA PHE A 282 -6.37 -26.49 -7.66
C PHE A 282 -5.99 -27.93 -8.04
N LEU A 283 -4.73 -28.33 -7.82
CA LEU A 283 -4.29 -29.70 -8.09
C LEU A 283 -4.78 -30.66 -7.01
N SER A 284 -5.04 -31.91 -7.42
CA SER A 284 -5.45 -32.99 -6.50
C SER A 284 -4.58 -33.06 -5.24
N GLY A 285 -5.24 -33.06 -4.08
CA GLY A 285 -4.59 -33.06 -2.76
C GLY A 285 -4.43 -31.67 -2.11
N ASN A 286 -4.72 -30.58 -2.83
CA ASN A 286 -4.73 -29.22 -2.29
C ASN A 286 -6.16 -28.77 -1.93
N PRO A 287 -6.33 -27.70 -1.12
CA PRO A 287 -7.63 -27.33 -0.57
C PRO A 287 -8.70 -26.96 -1.61
N LEU A 288 -8.28 -26.43 -2.77
CA LEU A 288 -9.18 -25.98 -3.85
C LEU A 288 -9.29 -26.99 -5.00
N ALA A 289 -8.89 -28.26 -4.79
CA ALA A 289 -9.01 -29.29 -5.81
C ALA A 289 -10.47 -29.48 -6.28
N GLY A 290 -10.70 -29.26 -7.57
CA GLY A 290 -12.03 -29.33 -8.18
C GLY A 290 -12.97 -28.19 -7.79
N TYR A 291 -12.43 -27.04 -7.33
CA TYR A 291 -13.18 -25.81 -7.17
C TYR A 291 -12.90 -24.84 -8.33
N TRP A 292 -13.88 -23.99 -8.61
CA TRP A 292 -13.81 -22.92 -9.59
C TRP A 292 -13.89 -21.58 -8.88
N SER A 293 -13.22 -20.58 -9.44
CA SER A 293 -13.40 -19.18 -9.05
C SER A 293 -14.87 -18.78 -9.20
N SER A 294 -15.39 -18.01 -8.26
CA SER A 294 -16.75 -17.48 -8.31
C SER A 294 -17.03 -16.74 -9.62
N GLY A 295 -18.27 -16.80 -10.10
CA GLY A 295 -18.65 -16.25 -11.41
C GLY A 295 -18.25 -17.12 -12.62
N THR A 296 -17.53 -18.23 -12.42
CA THR A 296 -17.30 -19.23 -13.48
C THR A 296 -18.63 -19.86 -13.91
N THR A 297 -18.78 -20.19 -15.20
CA THR A 297 -19.94 -20.87 -15.78
C THR A 297 -19.51 -21.79 -16.93
N LEU A 298 -20.36 -22.75 -17.28
CA LEU A 298 -20.21 -23.60 -18.45
C LEU A 298 -21.24 -23.20 -19.50
N ASP A 299 -20.78 -22.93 -20.72
CA ASP A 299 -21.69 -22.61 -21.83
C ASP A 299 -22.29 -23.86 -22.49
N ALA A 300 -23.17 -23.64 -23.47
CA ALA A 300 -23.85 -24.73 -24.16
C ALA A 300 -22.90 -25.67 -24.92
N THR A 301 -21.69 -25.21 -25.25
CA THR A 301 -20.67 -26.01 -25.94
C THR A 301 -19.79 -26.82 -25.00
N GLY A 302 -19.87 -26.57 -23.69
CA GLY A 302 -18.97 -27.13 -22.70
C GLY A 302 -17.71 -26.30 -22.50
N ALA A 303 -17.66 -25.05 -22.98
CA ALA A 303 -16.56 -24.16 -22.70
C ALA A 303 -16.77 -23.46 -21.35
N VAL A 304 -15.70 -23.38 -20.57
CA VAL A 304 -15.65 -22.66 -19.30
C VAL A 304 -15.47 -21.17 -19.60
N ASN A 305 -16.32 -20.34 -19.00
CA ASN A 305 -16.25 -18.89 -19.07
C ASN A 305 -16.36 -18.33 -17.65
N GLU A 306 -15.76 -17.18 -17.40
CA GLU A 306 -15.86 -16.51 -16.10
C GLU A 306 -16.19 -15.03 -16.32
N THR A 307 -17.03 -14.49 -15.44
CA THR A 307 -17.24 -13.05 -15.36
C THR A 307 -16.11 -12.48 -14.54
N ALA A 308 -15.35 -11.53 -15.10
CA ALA A 308 -14.27 -10.88 -14.37
C ALA A 308 -14.80 -10.25 -13.08
N ALA A 309 -14.06 -10.47 -12.01
CA ALA A 309 -14.33 -9.93 -10.69
C ALA A 309 -14.20 -8.40 -10.66
N LEU A 310 -14.77 -7.80 -9.61
CA LEU A 310 -14.68 -6.37 -9.40
C LEU A 310 -13.27 -5.98 -8.94
N ASP A 311 -12.90 -4.75 -9.29
CA ASP A 311 -11.65 -4.14 -8.86
C ASP A 311 -11.67 -3.91 -7.33
N PRO A 312 -10.70 -4.45 -6.57
CA PRO A 312 -10.66 -4.29 -5.12
C PRO A 312 -10.47 -2.84 -4.66
N ASP A 313 -9.98 -1.93 -5.52
CA ASP A 313 -9.92 -0.48 -5.23
C ASP A 313 -11.33 0.17 -5.13
N ASN A 314 -12.40 -0.61 -5.32
CA ASN A 314 -13.77 -0.20 -5.01
C ASN A 314 -14.05 -0.17 -3.49
N ASN A 315 -13.14 -0.70 -2.66
CA ASN A 315 -13.22 -0.82 -1.20
C ASN A 315 -14.51 -1.49 -0.70
N LEU A 316 -15.10 -2.36 -1.50
CA LEU A 316 -16.19 -3.21 -1.08
C LEU A 316 -15.59 -4.46 -0.44
N ASP A 317 -15.99 -4.75 0.79
CA ASP A 317 -15.61 -5.98 1.50
C ASP A 317 -16.64 -7.08 1.20
N SER A 318 -16.21 -8.34 1.28
CA SER A 318 -17.04 -9.54 1.22
C SER A 318 -17.64 -9.80 -0.16
N ASP A 319 -17.04 -9.22 -1.20
CA ASP A 319 -17.25 -9.59 -2.60
C ASP A 319 -16.03 -10.35 -3.16
N ASP A 320 -16.22 -11.06 -4.26
CA ASP A 320 -15.13 -11.78 -4.92
C ASP A 320 -14.29 -10.84 -5.78
N ASN A 321 -12.97 -10.85 -5.58
CA ASN A 321 -12.01 -10.07 -6.36
C ASN A 321 -11.12 -10.96 -7.24
N GLY A 322 -11.32 -12.28 -7.23
CA GLY A 322 -10.52 -13.23 -8.00
C GLY A 322 -11.00 -13.45 -9.43
N THR A 323 -10.07 -13.49 -10.40
CA THR A 323 -10.38 -13.93 -11.76
C THR A 323 -9.35 -14.95 -12.26
N LEU A 324 -9.83 -16.06 -12.84
CA LEU A 324 -9.00 -17.06 -13.51
C LEU A 324 -8.23 -16.42 -14.67
N THR A 325 -6.91 -16.55 -14.64
CA THR A 325 -6.04 -15.94 -15.64
C THR A 325 -5.39 -16.95 -16.57
N ALA A 326 -5.26 -16.55 -17.84
CA ALA A 326 -4.46 -17.23 -18.86
C ALA A 326 -3.10 -16.53 -19.08
N LEU A 327 -2.71 -15.60 -18.20
CA LEU A 327 -1.45 -14.87 -18.30
C LEU A 327 -0.26 -15.84 -18.28
N ALA A 328 0.72 -15.61 -19.17
CA ALA A 328 1.91 -16.45 -19.25
C ALA A 328 2.66 -16.44 -17.90
N GLY A 329 2.94 -17.63 -17.35
CA GLY A 329 3.54 -17.79 -16.02
C GLY A 329 2.54 -17.91 -14.87
N PHE A 330 1.29 -17.52 -15.10
CA PHE A 330 0.18 -17.59 -14.13
C PHE A 330 -1.02 -18.38 -14.65
N ASN A 331 -0.87 -19.08 -15.78
CA ASN A 331 -1.96 -19.82 -16.42
C ASN A 331 -2.60 -20.83 -15.45
N GLY A 332 -3.90 -20.66 -15.20
CA GLY A 332 -4.69 -21.48 -14.25
C GLY A 332 -4.63 -20.99 -12.80
N ALA A 333 -3.97 -19.87 -12.51
CA ALA A 333 -4.08 -19.16 -11.24
C ALA A 333 -5.34 -18.28 -11.24
N VAL A 334 -5.80 -17.92 -10.04
CA VAL A 334 -6.84 -16.91 -9.84
C VAL A 334 -6.16 -15.68 -9.24
N ILE A 335 -6.32 -14.52 -9.87
CA ILE A 335 -5.62 -13.29 -9.50
C ILE A 335 -6.61 -12.16 -9.27
N SER A 336 -6.28 -11.25 -8.36
CA SER A 336 -6.99 -9.99 -8.22
C SER A 336 -6.66 -9.04 -9.37
N ALA A 337 -7.49 -8.02 -9.58
CA ALA A 337 -7.01 -6.79 -10.20
C ALA A 337 -5.98 -6.10 -9.27
N ALA A 338 -5.26 -5.10 -9.79
CA ALA A 338 -4.29 -4.39 -8.99
C ALA A 338 -4.99 -3.59 -7.88
N VAL A 339 -4.48 -3.70 -6.66
CA VAL A 339 -4.89 -2.90 -5.51
C VAL A 339 -3.82 -1.86 -5.23
N THR A 340 -4.24 -0.62 -5.05
CA THR A 340 -3.36 0.52 -4.78
C THR A 340 -3.34 0.79 -3.29
N LEU A 341 -2.17 0.75 -2.64
CA LEU A 341 -2.01 1.10 -1.23
C LEU A 341 -1.45 2.52 -1.09
N GLU A 342 -2.21 3.46 -0.53
CA GLU A 342 -1.78 4.86 -0.35
C GLU A 342 -2.41 5.62 0.85
N SER A 343 -1.74 6.70 1.29
CA SER A 343 -2.09 7.42 2.54
C SER A 343 -3.19 8.48 2.40
N THR A 344 -3.57 8.84 1.18
CA THR A 344 -4.68 9.77 0.89
C THR A 344 -5.94 8.96 0.60
N PRO A 345 -7.14 9.42 0.99
CA PRO A 345 -8.24 8.59 1.50
C PRO A 345 -8.86 7.64 0.46
N SER A 346 -8.08 6.64 0.08
CA SER A 346 -8.39 5.57 -0.85
C SER A 346 -8.52 4.27 -0.09
N GLU A 347 -7.75 4.02 0.98
CA GLU A 347 -7.97 2.82 1.80
C GLU A 347 -9.25 2.92 2.66
N PRO A 348 -9.95 1.79 2.85
CA PRO A 348 -11.11 1.75 3.73
C PRO A 348 -10.70 2.03 5.20
N THR A 349 -11.69 2.35 6.03
CA THR A 349 -11.49 2.64 7.47
C THR A 349 -12.52 1.94 8.35
N THR A 350 -13.22 0.95 7.80
CA THR A 350 -14.35 0.27 8.45
C THR A 350 -14.14 -1.24 8.58
N GLU A 351 -12.88 -1.66 8.51
CA GLU A 351 -12.43 -3.04 8.59
C GLU A 351 -12.89 -3.63 9.94
N SER A 352 -13.56 -4.78 9.89
CA SER A 352 -14.24 -5.35 11.07
C SER A 352 -13.76 -6.75 11.45
N ASP A 353 -12.84 -7.29 10.66
CA ASP A 353 -12.28 -8.63 10.65
C ASP A 353 -10.83 -8.68 11.12
N ILE A 354 -10.43 -7.70 11.93
CA ILE A 354 -9.09 -7.57 12.49
C ILE A 354 -8.80 -8.74 13.46
N GLU A 355 -7.77 -9.53 13.14
CA GLU A 355 -7.24 -10.59 14.01
C GLU A 355 -6.43 -10.02 15.19
N SER A 356 -6.40 -10.72 16.32
CA SER A 356 -5.69 -10.30 17.55
C SER A 356 -4.54 -11.25 17.89
N PRO A 357 -3.33 -10.75 18.26
CA PRO A 357 -2.96 -9.35 18.49
C PRO A 357 -2.74 -8.58 17.19
N ASN A 358 -2.87 -7.25 17.27
CA ASN A 358 -2.80 -6.33 16.13
C ASN A 358 -1.36 -5.81 15.92
N PRO A 359 -0.62 -6.21 14.86
CA PRO A 359 0.67 -5.63 14.53
C PRO A 359 0.59 -4.15 14.11
N PRO A 360 1.73 -3.43 14.01
CA PRO A 360 1.77 -2.09 13.42
C PRO A 360 1.19 -2.09 11.99
N GLY A 361 0.41 -1.07 11.63
CA GLY A 361 -0.25 -0.96 10.30
C GLY A 361 -1.67 -1.54 10.23
N GLU A 362 -2.24 -1.93 11.37
CA GLU A 362 -3.49 -2.71 11.45
C GLU A 362 -4.58 -2.09 12.32
N ALA A 363 -4.33 -0.89 12.86
CA ALA A 363 -5.40 -0.18 13.54
C ALA A 363 -6.51 0.11 12.53
N VAL A 364 -7.78 0.16 12.96
CA VAL A 364 -8.89 0.62 12.11
C VAL A 364 -8.58 2.05 11.67
N ASN A 365 -7.94 2.18 10.52
CA ASN A 365 -7.41 3.39 9.94
C ASN A 365 -7.15 3.14 8.45
N ASN A 366 -6.75 4.18 7.73
CA ASN A 366 -6.49 4.12 6.30
C ASN A 366 -5.09 3.58 5.95
N GLN A 367 -4.56 2.63 6.73
CA GLN A 367 -3.35 1.88 6.40
C GLN A 367 -3.62 0.38 6.18
N SER A 368 -4.84 -0.10 6.43
CA SER A 368 -5.19 -1.50 6.19
C SER A 368 -6.24 -1.62 5.09
N ASN A 369 -5.97 -2.43 4.08
CA ASN A 369 -6.95 -2.80 3.07
C ASN A 369 -7.27 -4.30 3.21
N LEU A 370 -8.41 -4.60 3.82
CA LEU A 370 -8.86 -5.98 4.06
C LEU A 370 -9.99 -6.40 3.11
N THR A 371 -10.08 -5.81 1.92
CA THR A 371 -11.20 -6.01 0.99
C THR A 371 -10.88 -6.92 -0.19
N VAL A 372 -9.71 -7.56 -0.24
CA VAL A 372 -9.33 -8.50 -1.31
C VAL A 372 -9.70 -9.92 -0.89
N ASP A 373 -10.83 -10.40 -1.36
CA ASP A 373 -11.33 -11.74 -1.06
C ASP A 373 -11.41 -12.62 -2.32
N PHE A 374 -11.40 -13.95 -2.11
CA PHE A 374 -11.52 -14.94 -3.18
C PHE A 374 -12.59 -15.98 -2.90
N GLY A 375 -13.63 -15.98 -3.73
CA GLY A 375 -14.74 -16.92 -3.69
C GLY A 375 -14.48 -18.15 -4.54
N PHE A 376 -14.74 -19.33 -3.97
CA PHE A 376 -14.59 -20.60 -4.70
C PHE A 376 -15.81 -21.49 -4.54
N TYR A 377 -16.29 -22.04 -5.65
CA TYR A 377 -17.45 -22.91 -5.64
C TYR A 377 -17.24 -24.16 -6.48
N ARG A 378 -18.10 -25.15 -6.25
CA ARG A 378 -18.25 -26.31 -7.15
C ARG A 378 -19.62 -26.90 -6.99
N GLN A 379 -20.09 -27.53 -8.06
CA GLN A 379 -21.27 -28.39 -7.99
C GLN A 379 -20.90 -29.85 -8.09
N THR A 380 -21.80 -30.68 -7.58
CA THR A 380 -21.72 -32.14 -7.72
C THR A 380 -23.03 -32.64 -8.31
N LEU A 381 -22.93 -33.63 -9.18
CA LEU A 381 -24.07 -34.26 -9.84
C LEU A 381 -23.90 -35.77 -9.79
N GLY A 382 -24.78 -36.45 -9.09
CA GLY A 382 -24.71 -37.91 -8.94
C GLY A 382 -26.04 -38.47 -8.48
N ASN A 383 -26.07 -39.77 -8.25
CA ASN A 383 -26.97 -40.50 -7.36
C ASN A 383 -26.88 -41.99 -7.70
N LEU A 384 -27.92 -42.55 -8.35
CA LEU A 384 -28.16 -43.98 -8.46
C LEU A 384 -28.64 -44.35 -9.86
N VAL A 385 -28.05 -45.40 -10.43
CA VAL A 385 -28.62 -46.16 -11.54
C VAL A 385 -29.12 -47.49 -10.97
N PHE A 386 -30.37 -47.85 -11.27
CA PHE A 386 -31.01 -49.04 -10.72
C PHE A 386 -31.78 -49.82 -11.80
N ILE A 387 -32.06 -51.08 -11.48
CA ILE A 387 -32.94 -51.98 -12.21
C ILE A 387 -34.32 -51.81 -11.58
N ASP A 388 -35.21 -51.18 -12.34
CA ASP A 388 -36.64 -51.05 -12.03
C ASP A 388 -37.34 -52.38 -12.32
N VAL A 389 -37.59 -53.16 -11.27
CA VAL A 389 -38.14 -54.53 -11.36
C VAL A 389 -39.65 -54.48 -11.54
N ASN A 390 -40.33 -53.48 -10.99
CA ASN A 390 -41.79 -53.38 -10.99
C ASN A 390 -42.34 -52.48 -12.13
N ALA A 391 -41.47 -51.77 -12.86
CA ALA A 391 -41.72 -50.87 -13.98
C ALA A 391 -42.54 -49.62 -13.66
N ASP A 392 -42.48 -49.11 -12.43
CA ASP A 392 -43.20 -47.91 -12.01
C ASP A 392 -42.42 -46.59 -12.24
N GLY A 393 -41.10 -46.66 -12.39
CA GLY A 393 -40.21 -45.53 -12.64
C GLY A 393 -39.60 -44.90 -11.39
N ASP A 394 -39.91 -45.39 -10.19
CA ASP A 394 -39.32 -44.99 -8.92
C ASP A 394 -38.32 -46.05 -8.43
N TYR A 395 -37.46 -45.70 -7.48
CA TYR A 395 -36.59 -46.69 -6.81
C TYR A 395 -37.22 -47.17 -5.51
N ASP A 396 -37.74 -48.39 -5.52
CA ASP A 396 -38.35 -49.05 -4.38
C ASP A 396 -37.33 -49.93 -3.64
N ALA A 397 -36.87 -49.46 -2.48
CA ALA A 397 -35.96 -50.23 -1.64
C ALA A 397 -36.54 -51.61 -1.25
N GLY A 398 -35.85 -52.67 -1.67
CA GLY A 398 -36.24 -54.06 -1.41
C GLY A 398 -37.03 -54.73 -2.54
N THR A 399 -37.51 -53.94 -3.51
CA THR A 399 -38.08 -54.44 -4.77
C THR A 399 -37.06 -54.30 -5.91
N ASP A 400 -36.46 -53.11 -6.01
CA ASP A 400 -35.47 -52.79 -7.02
C ASP A 400 -34.05 -53.08 -6.57
N THR A 401 -33.16 -53.20 -7.56
CA THR A 401 -31.75 -53.50 -7.29
C THR A 401 -30.85 -52.48 -7.98
N PRO A 402 -29.83 -51.94 -7.30
CA PRO A 402 -28.85 -51.07 -7.93
C PRO A 402 -28.13 -51.73 -9.11
N LEU A 403 -27.84 -50.95 -10.15
CA LEU A 403 -27.17 -51.43 -11.37
C LEU A 403 -25.69 -51.05 -11.35
N SER A 404 -24.83 -52.03 -11.07
CA SER A 404 -23.38 -51.88 -11.19
C SER A 404 -22.90 -52.05 -12.62
N GLY A 405 -21.83 -51.34 -12.98
CA GLY A 405 -21.15 -51.47 -14.28
C GLY A 405 -21.76 -50.64 -15.41
N ALA A 406 -22.76 -49.79 -15.12
CA ALA A 406 -23.28 -48.86 -16.11
C ALA A 406 -22.29 -47.71 -16.32
N THR A 407 -22.04 -47.35 -17.57
CA THR A 407 -21.23 -46.18 -17.91
C THR A 407 -22.13 -44.94 -17.86
N VAL A 408 -21.70 -43.91 -17.14
CA VAL A 408 -22.41 -42.64 -17.00
C VAL A 408 -21.50 -41.53 -17.51
N GLN A 409 -21.98 -40.80 -18.51
CA GLN A 409 -21.24 -39.74 -19.18
C GLN A 409 -21.94 -38.39 -18.98
N LEU A 410 -21.15 -37.36 -18.73
CA LEU A 410 -21.61 -35.99 -18.64
C LEU A 410 -21.49 -35.32 -20.00
N HIS A 411 -22.49 -34.54 -20.38
CA HIS A 411 -22.48 -33.77 -21.61
C HIS A 411 -22.97 -32.34 -21.34
N SER A 412 -22.50 -31.38 -22.14
CA SER A 412 -23.06 -30.03 -22.17
C SER A 412 -24.47 -30.05 -22.78
N SER A 413 -25.18 -28.92 -22.69
CA SER A 413 -26.54 -28.81 -23.21
C SER A 413 -26.65 -28.96 -24.73
N ASN A 414 -25.58 -28.74 -25.51
CA ASN A 414 -25.55 -29.06 -26.94
C ASN A 414 -25.24 -30.54 -27.25
N GLY A 415 -24.94 -31.35 -26.23
CA GLY A 415 -24.66 -32.77 -26.36
C GLY A 415 -23.20 -33.13 -26.69
N THR A 416 -22.25 -32.20 -26.54
CA THR A 416 -20.81 -32.50 -26.49
C THR A 416 -20.47 -33.18 -25.17
N GLU A 417 -19.65 -34.22 -25.18
CA GLU A 417 -19.19 -34.89 -23.95
C GLU A 417 -18.25 -33.97 -23.17
N ILE A 418 -18.49 -33.89 -21.87
CA ILE A 418 -17.60 -33.22 -20.91
C ILE A 418 -16.73 -34.33 -20.31
N ASN A 419 -15.44 -34.27 -20.62
CA ASN A 419 -14.47 -35.29 -20.27
C ASN A 419 -14.02 -35.13 -18.82
N VAL A 420 -14.71 -35.83 -17.91
CA VAL A 420 -14.43 -35.83 -16.45
C VAL A 420 -13.58 -37.03 -16.01
N GLY A 421 -13.17 -37.89 -16.95
CA GLY A 421 -12.38 -39.07 -16.64
C GLY A 421 -13.06 -40.11 -15.74
N PRO A 422 -12.33 -41.18 -15.37
CA PRO A 422 -12.78 -42.20 -14.43
C PRO A 422 -13.00 -41.74 -12.99
N ASP A 423 -12.30 -40.70 -12.52
CA ASP A 423 -12.50 -40.15 -11.17
C ASP A 423 -13.79 -39.32 -11.03
N GLY A 424 -14.34 -38.86 -12.17
CA GLY A 424 -15.57 -38.09 -12.23
C GLY A 424 -15.40 -36.63 -11.81
N ILE A 425 -14.17 -36.12 -11.71
CA ILE A 425 -13.85 -34.77 -11.29
C ILE A 425 -13.37 -34.00 -12.51
N LEU A 426 -14.09 -32.96 -12.93
CA LEU A 426 -13.64 -32.12 -14.02
C LEU A 426 -12.38 -31.32 -13.62
N GLY A 427 -11.41 -31.23 -14.54
CA GLY A 427 -10.20 -30.42 -14.36
C GLY A 427 -9.02 -31.21 -13.77
N THR A 428 -9.11 -32.54 -13.70
CA THR A 428 -8.03 -33.41 -13.20
C THR A 428 -7.23 -34.01 -14.34
N ALA A 429 -6.14 -34.70 -13.99
CA ALA A 429 -5.20 -35.24 -14.97
C ALA A 429 -5.76 -36.42 -15.79
N ASP A 430 -6.85 -37.06 -15.35
CA ASP A 430 -7.50 -38.18 -16.04
C ASP A 430 -8.72 -37.78 -16.88
N ASP A 431 -8.97 -36.47 -17.05
CA ASP A 431 -9.99 -35.91 -17.93
C ASP A 431 -9.92 -36.53 -19.34
N ALA A 432 -10.82 -37.48 -19.59
CA ALA A 432 -10.94 -38.20 -20.84
C ALA A 432 -12.40 -38.62 -21.10
N ALA A 433 -12.70 -38.94 -22.36
CA ALA A 433 -14.01 -39.45 -22.76
C ALA A 433 -14.30 -40.81 -22.11
N GLY A 434 -15.57 -41.06 -21.83
CA GLY A 434 -16.08 -42.30 -21.25
C GLY A 434 -16.76 -42.14 -19.89
N GLY A 435 -16.52 -41.02 -19.20
CA GLY A 435 -17.12 -40.71 -17.90
C GLY A 435 -16.82 -41.78 -16.83
N VAL A 436 -17.77 -41.97 -15.93
CA VAL A 436 -17.63 -42.85 -14.75
C VAL A 436 -18.39 -44.17 -14.93
N THR A 437 -18.02 -45.19 -14.15
CA THR A 437 -18.74 -46.47 -14.10
C THR A 437 -19.42 -46.64 -12.75
N THR A 438 -20.69 -47.05 -12.73
CA THR A 438 -21.42 -47.22 -11.47
C THR A 438 -20.83 -48.31 -10.60
N GLY A 439 -20.66 -48.00 -9.32
CA GLY A 439 -20.15 -48.94 -8.31
C GLY A 439 -21.10 -50.09 -8.02
N ALA A 440 -20.74 -50.97 -7.09
CA ALA A 440 -21.57 -52.12 -6.69
C ALA A 440 -22.95 -51.69 -6.15
N GLY A 441 -23.04 -50.49 -5.56
CA GLY A 441 -24.29 -49.87 -5.11
C GLY A 441 -25.04 -49.10 -6.19
N GLY A 442 -24.68 -49.24 -7.47
CA GLY A 442 -25.28 -48.53 -8.60
C GLY A 442 -25.02 -47.02 -8.63
N THR A 443 -24.18 -46.52 -7.73
CA THR A 443 -23.96 -45.08 -7.55
C THR A 443 -22.93 -44.52 -8.52
N TYR A 444 -23.11 -43.26 -8.89
CA TYR A 444 -22.14 -42.45 -9.63
C TYR A 444 -22.11 -41.02 -9.06
N LEU A 445 -20.99 -40.33 -9.26
CA LEU A 445 -20.80 -38.94 -8.86
C LEU A 445 -19.92 -38.24 -9.89
N PHE A 446 -20.37 -37.08 -10.34
CA PHE A 446 -19.56 -36.06 -10.97
C PHE A 446 -19.31 -34.95 -9.97
N SER A 447 -18.09 -34.45 -9.88
CA SER A 447 -17.68 -33.37 -9.01
C SER A 447 -16.91 -32.31 -9.79
N GLY A 448 -16.66 -31.18 -9.15
CA GLY A 448 -15.97 -30.05 -9.77
C GLY A 448 -16.70 -29.47 -10.96
N LEU A 449 -18.03 -29.43 -10.93
CA LEU A 449 -18.82 -28.90 -12.04
C LEU A 449 -19.06 -27.40 -11.88
N PRO A 450 -18.75 -26.56 -12.89
CA PRO A 450 -19.21 -25.18 -12.92
C PRO A 450 -20.74 -25.05 -12.97
N ALA A 451 -21.27 -23.86 -12.77
CA ALA A 451 -22.66 -23.49 -13.01
C ALA A 451 -23.00 -23.64 -14.50
N GLY A 452 -24.01 -24.44 -14.83
CA GLY A 452 -24.41 -24.66 -16.22
C GLY A 452 -25.44 -25.78 -16.38
N ASP A 453 -25.89 -25.95 -17.62
CA ASP A 453 -26.85 -26.99 -18.00
C ASP A 453 -26.14 -28.26 -18.45
N TYR A 454 -26.49 -29.38 -17.83
CA TYR A 454 -25.86 -30.68 -18.06
C TYR A 454 -26.85 -31.73 -18.58
N ILE A 455 -26.37 -32.62 -19.46
CA ILE A 455 -27.07 -33.82 -19.89
C ILE A 455 -26.31 -35.04 -19.37
N VAL A 456 -26.97 -35.86 -18.55
CA VAL A 456 -26.43 -37.16 -18.11
C VAL A 456 -26.88 -38.25 -19.08
N ARG A 457 -25.92 -38.98 -19.65
CA ARG A 457 -26.18 -40.16 -20.51
C ARG A 457 -25.72 -41.42 -19.80
N VAL A 458 -26.59 -42.42 -19.76
CA VAL A 458 -26.32 -43.73 -19.14
C VAL A 458 -26.32 -44.80 -20.23
N THR A 459 -25.22 -45.53 -20.32
CA THR A 459 -25.09 -46.73 -21.15
C THR A 459 -25.03 -47.95 -20.22
N PRO A 460 -26.11 -48.75 -20.13
CA PRO A 460 -26.12 -49.89 -19.23
C PRO A 460 -25.26 -51.05 -19.79
N PRO A 461 -24.85 -52.02 -18.94
CA PRO A 461 -24.16 -53.22 -19.39
C PRO A 461 -24.98 -54.03 -20.40
N ILE A 462 -24.31 -54.89 -21.16
CA ILE A 462 -24.97 -55.84 -22.07
C ILE A 462 -26.02 -56.65 -21.30
N GLY A 463 -27.23 -56.74 -21.84
CA GLY A 463 -28.36 -57.47 -21.24
C GLY A 463 -29.43 -56.58 -20.61
N TYR A 464 -29.18 -55.28 -20.49
CA TYR A 464 -30.13 -54.30 -20.01
C TYR A 464 -30.54 -53.33 -21.13
N THR A 465 -31.80 -52.91 -21.13
CA THR A 465 -32.32 -51.90 -22.05
C THR A 465 -33.10 -50.87 -21.27
N LYS A 466 -32.92 -49.58 -21.61
CA LYS A 466 -33.68 -48.48 -20.99
C LYS A 466 -35.17 -48.69 -21.23
N TYR A 467 -35.98 -48.61 -20.16
CA TYR A 467 -37.43 -48.53 -20.28
C TYR A 467 -37.80 -47.13 -20.82
N ASN A 468 -38.38 -47.06 -22.02
CA ASN A 468 -38.73 -45.80 -22.67
C ASN A 468 -39.96 -45.16 -22.00
N ARG A 469 -39.76 -44.36 -20.95
CA ARG A 469 -40.62 -43.21 -20.64
C ARG A 469 -39.76 -41.97 -20.37
N TYR A 470 -40.15 -40.86 -20.99
CA TYR A 470 -39.43 -39.60 -21.03
C TYR A 470 -39.17 -39.04 -19.63
N CYS A 471 -37.91 -38.90 -19.22
CA CYS A 471 -37.54 -38.07 -18.07
C CYS A 471 -37.43 -36.62 -18.55
N LYS A 472 -38.32 -35.76 -18.05
CA LYS A 472 -38.24 -34.32 -18.16
C LYS A 472 -37.57 -33.85 -16.86
N PHE A 473 -36.33 -33.37 -16.94
CA PHE A 473 -35.69 -32.70 -15.81
C PHE A 473 -36.30 -31.29 -15.72
N ASN A 474 -36.82 -30.93 -14.54
CA ASN A 474 -37.26 -29.58 -14.20
C ASN A 474 -36.16 -28.91 -13.39
#